data_AF-A0A371FE09-F1
#
_entry.id   AF-A0A371FE09-F1
#
_cell.length_a   1.000
_cell.length_b   1.000
_cell.length_c   1.000
_cell.angle_alpha   90.00
_cell.angle_beta   90.00
_cell.angle_gamma   90.00
#
_symmetry.space_group_name_H-M   'P 1'
#
loop_
_entity.id
_entity.type
_entity.pdbx_description
1 polymer ?
#
loop_
_entity_poly.entity_id
_entity_poly.type
_entity_poly.pdbx_seq_one_letter_code
_entity_poly.pdbx_strand_id
1 'polypeptide(L)'
;MENNDRTLKELARPDVTYELKSGLIHLLPKFDGLVGEDPHKHLKEFHVVCSRMRQQGILEDYIKMKASPFSLDDVVKDWLYLQPVLFNT
;
A
#
# COMPACT_ATOMS: atom_id res chain seq x y z
N MET A 1 -13.14 -11.24 -18.37
CA MET A 1 -12.32 -10.84 -17.21
C MET A 1 -11.61 -9.56 -17.61
N GLU A 2 -12.34 -8.45 -17.59
CA GLU A 2 -11.80 -7.16 -17.96
C GLU A 2 -11.65 -6.35 -16.67
N ASN A 3 -10.55 -5.58 -16.60
CA ASN A 3 -10.53 -4.24 -16.03
C ASN A 3 -9.85 -3.96 -14.68
N ASN A 4 -8.83 -4.72 -14.30
CA ASN A 4 -7.93 -4.33 -13.21
C ASN A 4 -6.86 -3.32 -13.69
N ASP A 5 -6.39 -3.46 -14.95
CA ASP A 5 -5.33 -2.62 -15.52
C ASP A 5 -5.82 -1.19 -15.86
N ARG A 6 -7.08 -1.04 -16.30
CA ARG A 6 -7.69 0.27 -16.60
C ARG A 6 -7.89 1.12 -15.35
N THR A 7 -8.31 0.50 -14.25
CA THR A 7 -8.54 1.18 -12.96
C THR A 7 -7.23 1.71 -12.37
N LEU A 8 -6.13 0.95 -12.52
CA LEU A 8 -4.79 1.41 -12.11
C LEU A 8 -4.28 2.60 -12.96
N LYS A 9 -4.66 2.63 -14.23
CA LYS A 9 -4.33 3.72 -15.18
C LYS A 9 -5.17 5.00 -14.98
N GLU A 10 -6.22 4.96 -14.17
CA GLU A 10 -7.06 6.13 -13.87
C GLU A 10 -6.57 6.86 -12.61
N LEU A 11 -5.94 6.14 -11.68
CA LEU A 11 -5.35 6.69 -10.45
C LEU A 11 -4.03 7.46 -10.69
N ALA A 12 -3.41 7.26 -11.85
CA ALA A 12 -2.28 8.03 -12.34
C ALA A 12 -2.66 8.68 -13.66
N ARG A 13 -2.24 9.92 -13.93
CA ARG A 13 -2.37 10.46 -15.30
C ARG A 13 -1.65 9.51 -16.27
N PRO A 14 -2.18 9.24 -17.48
CA PRO A 14 -1.67 8.19 -18.37
C PRO A 14 -0.18 8.32 -18.76
N ASP A 15 0.43 9.50 -18.56
CA ASP A 15 1.85 9.76 -18.81
C ASP A 15 2.73 9.74 -17.54
N VAL A 16 2.17 9.51 -16.34
CA VAL A 16 2.91 9.63 -15.08
C VAL A 16 3.10 8.26 -14.45
N THR A 17 4.21 7.62 -14.81
CA THR A 17 4.68 6.38 -14.17
C THR A 17 5.26 6.73 -12.80
N TYR A 18 4.62 6.27 -11.71
CA TYR A 18 5.18 6.42 -10.37
C TYR A 18 6.05 5.21 -9.99
N GLU A 19 7.29 5.51 -9.63
CA GLU A 19 8.27 4.55 -9.13
C GLU A 19 8.56 4.84 -7.65
N LEU A 20 8.31 3.85 -6.79
CA LEU A 20 8.65 3.94 -5.38
C LEU A 20 10.16 3.79 -5.23
N LYS A 21 10.84 4.88 -4.86
CA LYS A 21 12.30 4.86 -4.66
C LYS A 21 12.65 3.95 -3.49
N SER A 22 13.61 3.04 -3.69
CA SER A 22 14.07 2.11 -2.65
C SER A 22 14.51 2.81 -1.36
N GLY A 23 15.18 3.96 -1.46
CA GLY A 23 15.58 4.76 -0.29
C GLY A 23 14.41 5.27 0.56
N LEU A 24 13.19 5.32 0.01
CA LEU A 24 11.99 5.68 0.76
C LEU A 24 11.36 4.47 1.46
N ILE A 25 11.58 3.24 0.97
CA ILE A 25 11.00 2.03 1.55
C ILE A 25 11.38 1.87 3.03
N HIS A 26 12.62 2.22 3.38
CA HIS A 26 13.09 2.20 4.77
C HIS A 26 12.37 3.17 5.72
N LEU A 27 11.62 4.13 5.19
CA LEU A 27 10.84 5.08 5.99
C LEU A 27 9.43 4.56 6.31
N LEU A 28 8.97 3.51 5.63
CA LEU A 28 7.66 2.93 5.88
C LEU A 28 7.66 2.27 7.26
N PRO A 29 6.63 2.49 8.08
CA PRO A 29 6.48 1.74 9.32
C PRO A 29 6.31 0.26 8.96
N LYS A 30 6.88 -0.61 9.77
CA LYS A 30 6.65 -2.05 9.67
C LYS A 30 5.48 -2.46 10.55
N PHE A 31 4.80 -3.52 10.14
CA PHE A 31 3.74 -4.17 10.90
C PHE A 31 3.86 -5.67 10.70
N ASP A 32 4.26 -6.33 11.78
CA ASP A 32 4.56 -7.75 11.80
C ASP A 32 3.34 -8.59 12.21
N GLY A 33 2.26 -7.93 12.64
CA GLY A 33 1.03 -8.57 13.11
C GLY A 33 1.18 -9.24 14.48
N LEU A 34 2.17 -8.82 15.27
CA LEU A 34 2.49 -9.45 16.55
C LEU A 34 1.50 -9.07 17.65
N VAL A 35 1.37 -9.95 18.65
CA VAL A 35 0.57 -9.69 19.85
C VAL A 35 1.16 -8.48 20.58
N GLY A 36 0.41 -7.37 20.57
CA GLY A 36 0.81 -6.10 21.17
C GLY A 36 1.05 -4.97 20.17
N GLU A 37 1.10 -5.27 18.87
CA GLU A 37 1.06 -4.23 17.84
C GLU A 37 -0.37 -3.70 17.67
N ASP A 38 -0.51 -2.40 17.44
CA ASP A 38 -1.79 -1.74 17.20
C ASP A 38 -1.97 -1.45 15.70
N PRO A 39 -2.90 -2.13 15.00
CA PRO A 39 -3.19 -1.87 13.59
C PRO A 39 -3.57 -0.42 13.30
N HIS A 40 -4.27 0.25 14.23
CA HIS A 40 -4.69 1.64 14.03
C HIS A 40 -3.52 2.60 14.12
N LYS A 41 -2.59 2.34 15.04
CA LYS A 41 -1.33 3.09 15.14
C LYS A 41 -0.52 2.93 13.85
N HIS A 42 -0.38 1.70 13.36
CA HIS A 42 0.31 1.43 12.10
C HIS A 42 -0.31 2.21 10.92
N LEU A 43 -1.64 2.14 10.75
CA LEU A 43 -2.33 2.85 9.66
C LEU A 43 -2.12 4.37 9.70
N LYS A 44 -2.11 4.97 10.91
CA LYS A 44 -1.82 6.40 11.08
C LYS A 44 -0.39 6.74 10.67
N GLU A 45 0.59 5.99 11.15
CA GLU A 45 2.00 6.20 10.82
C GLU A 45 2.25 5.99 9.32
N PHE A 46 1.64 4.96 8.74
CA PHE A 46 1.73 4.64 7.32
C PHE A 46 1.17 5.77 6.46
N HIS A 47 -0.03 6.27 6.79
CA HIS A 47 -0.64 7.40 6.08
C HIS A 47 0.24 8.66 6.12
N VAL A 48 0.81 8.99 7.28
CA VAL A 48 1.72 10.14 7.42
C VAL A 48 2.95 9.99 6.53
N VAL A 49 3.54 8.80 6.49
CA VAL A 49 4.72 8.54 5.65
C VAL A 49 4.37 8.60 4.16
N CYS A 50 3.30 7.94 3.73
CA CYS A 50 2.85 7.97 2.33
C CYS A 50 2.51 9.39 1.84
N SER A 51 1.89 10.21 2.70
CA SER A 51 1.59 11.60 2.39
C SER A 51 2.87 12.43 2.13
N ARG A 52 3.96 12.13 2.85
CA ARG A 52 5.27 12.77 2.65
C ARG A 52 6.01 12.28 1.40
N MET A 53 5.73 11.06 0.94
CA MET A 53 6.29 10.51 -0.29
C MET A 53 5.62 11.06 -1.55
N ARG A 54 4.55 11.86 -1.40
CA ARG A 54 3.71 12.31 -2.50
C ARG A 54 4.46 13.15 -3.52
N GLN A 55 4.38 12.72 -4.77
CA GLN A 55 4.88 13.44 -5.94
C GLN A 55 3.75 14.20 -6.63
N GLN A 56 4.08 15.33 -7.24
CA GLN A 56 3.10 16.16 -7.94
C GLN A 56 2.46 15.38 -9.09
N GLY A 57 1.12 15.38 -9.16
CA GLY A 57 0.37 14.65 -10.18
C GLY A 57 0.09 13.18 -9.89
N ILE A 58 0.55 12.65 -8.74
CA ILE A 58 0.22 11.30 -8.27
C ILE A 58 -0.80 11.38 -7.13
N LEU A 59 -1.82 10.52 -7.20
CA LEU A 59 -2.81 10.36 -6.15
C LEU A 59 -2.20 9.67 -4.93
N GLU A 60 -2.53 10.15 -3.74
CA GLU A 60 -2.02 9.58 -2.49
C GLU A 60 -2.36 8.10 -2.33
N ASP A 61 -3.56 7.70 -2.74
CA ASP A 61 -3.99 6.31 -2.64
C ASP A 61 -3.21 5.38 -3.58
N TYR A 62 -2.71 5.91 -4.71
CA TYR A 62 -1.79 5.17 -5.58
C TYR A 62 -0.45 4.90 -4.89
N ILE A 63 0.06 5.88 -4.15
CA ILE A 63 1.29 5.74 -3.36
C ILE A 63 1.09 4.73 -2.23
N LYS A 64 -0.02 4.83 -1.48
CA LYS A 64 -0.37 3.86 -0.44
C LYS A 64 -0.47 2.44 -0.99
N MET A 65 -1.14 2.27 -2.13
CA MET A 65 -1.27 0.98 -2.80
C MET A 65 0.10 0.40 -3.18
N LYS A 66 1.02 1.22 -3.72
CA LYS A 66 2.38 0.79 -4.06
C LYS A 66 3.28 0.54 -2.84
N ALA A 67 3.07 1.26 -1.74
CA ALA A 67 3.88 1.19 -0.53
C ALA A 67 3.42 0.11 0.47
N SER A 68 2.14 -0.26 0.47
CA SER A 68 1.54 -1.19 1.42
C SER A 68 2.23 -2.56 1.50
N PRO A 69 2.67 -3.19 0.38
CA PRO A 69 3.41 -4.45 0.45
C PRO A 69 4.76 -4.36 1.18
N PHE A 70 5.29 -3.15 1.38
CA PHE A 70 6.56 -2.94 2.06
C PHE A 70 6.39 -2.52 3.53
N SER A 71 5.18 -2.14 3.94
CA SER A 71 4.86 -1.81 5.34
C SER A 71 4.37 -3.01 6.14
N LEU A 72 4.02 -4.11 5.48
CA LEU A 72 3.56 -5.36 6.08
C LEU A 72 4.68 -6.40 6.05
N ASP A 73 4.76 -7.23 7.09
CA ASP A 73 5.63 -8.42 7.09
C ASP A 73 5.05 -9.54 6.22
N ASP A 74 5.92 -10.46 5.77
CA ASP A 74 5.52 -11.58 4.89
C ASP A 74 4.46 -12.47 5.52
N VAL A 75 4.47 -12.65 6.85
CA VAL A 75 3.42 -13.44 7.55
C VAL A 75 2.04 -12.78 7.45
N VAL A 76 1.99 -11.44 7.44
CA VAL A 76 0.76 -10.66 7.27
C VAL A 76 0.36 -10.57 5.79
N LYS A 77 1.33 -10.58 4.88
CA LYS A 77 1.06 -10.67 3.43
C LYS A 77 0.40 -12.01 3.08
N ASP A 78 0.83 -13.10 3.69
CA ASP A 78 0.20 -14.42 3.49
C ASP A 78 -1.28 -14.39 3.90
N TRP A 79 -1.64 -13.75 5.02
CA TRP A 79 -3.05 -13.51 5.37
C TRP A 79 -3.80 -12.74 4.28
N LEU A 80 -3.22 -11.65 3.76
CA LEU A 80 -3.84 -10.80 2.74
C LEU A 80 -4.04 -11.56 1.41
N TYR A 81 -3.12 -12.44 1.02
CA TYR A 81 -3.25 -13.31 -0.17
C TYR A 81 -4.20 -14.51 0.05
N LEU A 82 -4.45 -14.93 1.30
CA LEU A 82 -5.38 -16.00 1.66
C LEU A 82 -6.84 -15.54 1.87
N GLN A 83 -7.13 -14.23 1.79
CA GLN A 83 -8.49 -13.68 1.88
C GLN A 83 -9.48 -13.91 0.70
N PRO A 84 -9.21 -14.62 -0.42
CA PRO A 84 -10.24 -14.83 -1.46
C PRO A 84 -11.49 -15.63 -1.06
N VAL A 85 -11.61 -16.11 0.19
CA VAL A 85 -12.72 -17.02 0.59
C VAL A 85 -13.81 -16.36 1.45
N LEU A 86 -13.56 -15.21 2.09
CA LEU A 86 -14.50 -14.67 3.10
C LEU A 86 -15.46 -13.56 2.62
N PHE A 87 -15.36 -13.11 1.36
CA PHE A 87 -16.26 -12.08 0.81
C PHE A 87 -17.37 -12.63 -0.12
N ASN A 88 -17.59 -13.95 -0.15
CA ASN A 88 -18.74 -14.56 -0.84
C ASN A 88 -19.66 -15.26 0.16
N THR A 89 -20.49 -14.51 0.89
CA THR A 89 -21.79 -14.97 1.40
C THR A 89 -22.71 -13.78 1.52
#